data_AF-A0A1V4WNA4-F1
#
_entry.id   AF-A0A1V4WNA4-F1
#
_cell.length_a   1.000
_cell.length_b   1.000
_cell.length_c   1.000
_cell.angle_alpha   90.00
_cell.angle_beta   90.00
_cell.angle_gamma   90.00
#
_symmetry.space_group_name_H-M   'P 1'
#
loop_
_entity.id
_entity.type
_entity.pdbx_description
1 polymer ?
#
loop_
_entity_poly.entity_id
_entity_poly.type
_entity_poly.pdbx_seq_one_letter_code
_entity_poly.pdbx_strand_id
1 'polypeptide(L)'
;MTGRNAKRAGYSNRREGEGGFHPTVVYYARTLDGTASMIVDVVTAHGRGGRLCLCETVQDFVEKLSKPLEKETFAVFMAQEEDDLVDLYVMREGLTGIPLILVLPDHERLTIAMGYGLPPTFMYFMGDDLAKVGDALRELLKRSDTGKDRQPGDVSDHDKLPSGQEKELSGNHPPTATENGKKHITFRFHRPDAEKVFLVGDFNDWDAGARALKRYEDGTWKTTISLMPGVYEYKFVIDGDWQHDPQCTESVTNEFGSWNSIVRVEEKKGKHS
;
A
#
# COMPACT_ATOMS: atom_id res chain seq x y z
N MET A 1 -48.09 -28.61 45.39
CA MET A 1 -46.65 -28.38 45.10
C MET A 1 -46.56 -27.75 43.72
N THR A 2 -46.36 -26.44 43.72
CA THR A 2 -46.56 -25.52 42.59
C THR A 2 -45.28 -25.31 41.78
N GLY A 3 -45.41 -25.46 40.46
CA GLY A 3 -44.96 -24.53 39.41
C GLY A 3 -43.54 -23.96 39.40
N ARG A 4 -42.81 -24.33 38.33
CA ARG A 4 -41.75 -23.62 37.59
C ARG A 4 -41.38 -22.20 38.07
N ASN A 5 -40.06 -21.93 38.14
CA ASN A 5 -39.54 -20.64 37.68
C ASN A 5 -38.09 -20.73 37.18
N ALA A 6 -37.96 -20.51 35.87
CA ALA A 6 -36.69 -20.21 35.20
C ALA A 6 -36.28 -18.78 35.55
N LYS A 7 -35.06 -18.60 36.07
CA LYS A 7 -34.47 -17.26 36.19
C LYS A 7 -33.82 -16.88 34.87
N ARG A 8 -34.57 -16.11 34.07
CA ARG A 8 -34.03 -15.18 33.07
C ARG A 8 -33.25 -14.10 33.83
N ALA A 9 -31.93 -14.07 33.68
CA ALA A 9 -31.16 -12.87 33.94
C ALA A 9 -31.23 -12.00 32.68
N GLY A 10 -32.02 -10.94 32.74
CA GLY A 10 -32.12 -9.96 31.68
C GLY A 10 -30.83 -9.16 31.59
N TYR A 11 -30.13 -9.30 30.46
CA TYR A 11 -29.23 -8.27 29.97
C TYR A 11 -30.07 -7.30 29.14
N SER A 12 -30.56 -6.25 29.78
CA SER A 12 -30.98 -5.04 29.08
C SER A 12 -30.29 -3.85 29.74
N ASN A 13 -29.21 -3.39 29.13
CA ASN A 13 -29.16 -1.97 28.82
C ASN A 13 -28.33 -1.75 27.56
N ARG A 14 -29.05 -1.81 26.45
CA ARG A 14 -28.75 -1.21 25.17
C ARG A 14 -28.38 0.26 25.41
N ARG A 15 -27.11 0.60 25.27
CA ARG A 15 -26.72 1.94 24.83
C ARG A 15 -26.62 1.88 23.31
N GLU A 16 -27.77 1.96 22.66
CA GLU A 16 -27.85 2.55 21.32
C GLU A 16 -27.53 4.02 21.53
N GLY A 17 -26.29 4.38 21.23
CA GLY A 17 -25.77 5.71 21.51
C GLY A 17 -24.35 5.80 20.98
N GLU A 18 -24.25 5.86 19.65
CA GLU A 18 -23.29 6.63 18.84
C GLU A 18 -23.20 5.96 17.46
N GLY A 19 -23.57 6.68 16.41
CA GLY A 19 -23.40 6.27 15.02
C GLY A 19 -21.92 6.25 14.63
N GLY A 20 -21.15 5.39 15.28
CA GLY A 20 -19.75 5.12 14.93
C GLY A 20 -19.72 4.11 13.81
N PHE A 21 -19.07 4.45 12.70
CA PHE A 21 -18.71 3.46 11.69
C PHE A 21 -17.77 2.43 12.32
N HIS A 22 -18.02 1.15 12.07
CA HIS A 22 -17.21 0.04 12.57
C HIS A 22 -16.25 -0.39 11.47
N PRO A 23 -14.95 -0.59 11.75
CA PRO A 23 -14.03 -1.02 10.72
C PRO A 23 -14.41 -2.43 10.24
N THR A 24 -14.55 -2.59 8.94
CA THR A 24 -14.82 -3.90 8.32
C THR A 24 -13.56 -4.39 7.64
N VAL A 25 -13.10 -5.58 8.03
CA VAL A 25 -11.99 -6.27 7.37
C VAL A 25 -12.57 -7.37 6.50
N VAL A 26 -12.36 -7.28 5.19
CA VAL A 26 -12.71 -8.31 4.23
C VAL A 26 -11.47 -9.17 4.02
N TYR A 27 -11.58 -10.47 4.32
CA TYR A 27 -10.45 -11.40 4.29
C TYR A 27 -10.73 -12.57 3.34
N TYR A 28 -9.78 -12.85 2.45
CA TYR A 28 -9.77 -14.04 1.61
C TYR A 28 -8.57 -14.93 1.93
N ALA A 29 -8.83 -16.22 2.05
CA ALA A 29 -7.88 -17.33 2.01
C ALA A 29 -8.65 -18.60 1.62
N ARG A 30 -8.06 -19.51 0.84
CA ARG A 30 -8.66 -20.82 0.52
C ARG A 30 -8.87 -21.68 1.76
N THR A 31 -7.92 -21.64 2.70
CA THR A 31 -7.96 -22.40 3.94
C THR A 31 -7.84 -21.48 5.14
N LEU A 32 -8.66 -21.72 6.15
CA LEU A 32 -8.56 -21.03 7.42
C LEU A 32 -7.38 -21.60 8.22
N ASP A 33 -6.39 -20.75 8.44
CA ASP A 33 -5.23 -21.00 9.29
C ASP A 33 -5.32 -20.14 10.58
N GLY A 34 -4.19 -20.00 11.28
CA GLY A 34 -4.10 -19.10 12.44
C GLY A 34 -4.25 -17.62 12.10
N THR A 35 -4.06 -17.21 10.84
CA THR A 35 -4.11 -15.82 10.38
C THR A 35 -5.52 -15.24 10.52
N ALA A 36 -6.56 -16.03 10.19
CA ALA A 36 -7.94 -15.61 10.39
C ALA A 36 -8.23 -15.27 11.86
N SER A 37 -7.79 -16.13 12.79
CA SER A 37 -7.96 -15.91 14.23
C SER A 37 -7.19 -14.67 14.70
N MET A 38 -5.95 -14.50 14.23
CA MET A 38 -5.15 -13.33 14.53
C MET A 38 -5.85 -12.04 14.05
N ILE A 39 -6.40 -12.03 12.84
CA ILE A 39 -7.15 -10.87 12.31
C ILE A 39 -8.35 -10.57 13.20
N VAL A 40 -9.12 -11.58 13.62
CA VAL A 40 -10.23 -11.39 14.58
C VAL A 40 -9.74 -10.74 15.87
N ASP A 41 -8.62 -11.20 16.43
CA ASP A 41 -8.06 -10.66 17.67
C ASP A 41 -7.63 -9.20 17.47
N VAL A 42 -6.99 -8.86 16.35
CA VAL A 42 -6.59 -7.48 16.01
C VAL A 42 -7.81 -6.56 15.93
N VAL A 43 -8.83 -6.98 15.17
CA VAL A 43 -10.05 -6.18 14.95
C VAL A 43 -10.84 -6.00 16.25
N THR A 44 -10.92 -7.06 17.06
CA THR A 44 -11.63 -7.03 18.35
C THR A 44 -10.89 -6.16 19.37
N ALA A 45 -9.56 -6.27 19.45
CA ALA A 45 -8.72 -5.48 20.35
C ALA A 45 -8.72 -3.98 20.02
N HIS A 46 -8.99 -3.60 18.76
CA HIS A 46 -9.14 -2.20 18.36
C HIS A 46 -10.34 -1.51 19.04
N GLY A 47 -11.31 -2.26 19.57
CA GLY A 47 -12.32 -1.73 20.50
C GLY A 47 -13.47 -0.94 19.87
N ARG A 48 -13.50 -0.79 18.54
CA ARG A 48 -14.56 -0.09 17.79
C ARG A 48 -15.68 -1.01 17.28
N GLY A 49 -15.80 -2.24 17.78
CA GLY A 49 -16.82 -3.19 17.32
C GLY A 49 -16.65 -3.62 15.86
N GLY A 50 -15.41 -3.64 15.37
CA GLY A 50 -15.10 -4.02 13.99
C GLY A 50 -15.52 -5.45 13.65
N ARG A 51 -15.67 -5.72 12.36
CA ARG A 51 -16.14 -7.00 11.84
C ARG A 51 -15.13 -7.63 10.89
N LEU A 52 -14.95 -8.94 11.00
CA LEU A 52 -14.28 -9.75 9.97
C LEU A 52 -15.32 -10.37 9.04
N CYS A 53 -15.12 -10.20 7.73
CA CYS A 53 -15.90 -10.80 6.67
C CYS A 53 -15.02 -11.77 5.90
N LEU A 54 -15.20 -13.07 6.13
CA LEU A 54 -14.50 -14.13 5.40
C LEU A 54 -15.09 -14.27 3.99
N CYS A 55 -14.23 -14.53 3.01
CA CYS A 55 -14.60 -14.76 1.62
C CYS A 55 -14.11 -16.14 1.19
N GLU A 56 -15.00 -16.91 0.56
CA GLU A 56 -14.70 -18.28 0.12
C GLU A 56 -14.12 -18.31 -1.31
N THR A 57 -14.34 -17.24 -2.09
CA THR A 57 -13.84 -17.10 -3.46
C THR A 57 -13.30 -15.69 -3.69
N VAL A 58 -12.39 -15.55 -4.66
CA VAL A 58 -11.87 -14.25 -5.10
C VAL A 58 -13.00 -13.35 -5.62
N GLN A 59 -13.99 -13.92 -6.30
CA GLN A 59 -15.17 -13.18 -6.75
C GLN A 59 -15.97 -12.61 -5.57
N ASP A 60 -16.28 -13.43 -4.55
CA ASP A 60 -16.99 -12.97 -3.34
C ASP A 60 -16.19 -11.87 -2.59
N PHE A 61 -14.87 -11.98 -2.57
CA PHE A 61 -13.98 -10.96 -2.01
C PHE A 61 -14.15 -9.62 -2.74
N VAL A 62 -14.03 -9.60 -4.07
CA VAL A 62 -14.17 -8.36 -4.86
C VAL A 62 -15.60 -7.82 -4.82
N GLU A 63 -16.62 -8.67 -4.84
CA GLU A 63 -18.02 -8.25 -4.73
C GLU A 63 -18.34 -7.61 -3.37
N LYS A 64 -17.77 -8.13 -2.28
CA LYS A 64 -17.89 -7.51 -0.95
C LYS A 64 -17.21 -6.14 -0.89
N LEU A 65 -16.09 -5.99 -1.59
CA LEU A 65 -15.37 -4.73 -1.75
C LEU A 65 -16.06 -3.74 -2.70
N SER A 66 -16.87 -4.22 -3.64
CA SER A 66 -17.55 -3.37 -4.63
C SER A 66 -18.90 -2.82 -4.18
N LYS A 67 -19.46 -3.31 -3.06
CA LYS A 67 -20.70 -2.77 -2.47
C LYS A 67 -20.46 -1.34 -1.96
N PRO A 68 -21.51 -0.53 -1.68
CA PRO A 68 -21.34 0.77 -1.02
C PRO A 68 -20.63 0.55 0.32
N LEU A 69 -19.31 0.62 0.30
CA LEU A 69 -18.49 0.21 1.42
C LEU A 69 -18.71 1.19 2.55
N GLU A 70 -18.86 0.66 3.76
CA GLU A 70 -18.77 1.48 4.96
C GLU A 70 -17.43 2.24 4.92
N LYS A 71 -17.42 3.49 5.41
CA LYS A 71 -16.30 4.45 5.27
C LYS A 71 -14.93 3.94 5.76
N GLU A 72 -14.87 2.79 6.44
CA GLU A 72 -13.67 2.21 7.05
C GLU A 72 -13.58 0.71 6.69
N THR A 73 -13.37 0.41 5.40
CA THR A 73 -13.17 -0.97 4.92
C THR A 73 -11.70 -1.22 4.60
N PHE A 74 -11.20 -2.38 5.02
CA PHE A 74 -9.84 -2.86 4.76
C PHE A 74 -9.90 -4.25 4.13
N ALA A 75 -8.96 -4.53 3.25
CA ALA A 75 -8.87 -5.79 2.54
C ALA A 75 -7.61 -6.53 2.98
N VAL A 76 -7.74 -7.82 3.26
CA VAL A 76 -6.62 -8.73 3.45
C VAL A 76 -6.81 -9.88 2.47
N PHE A 77 -5.87 -10.06 1.55
CA PHE A 77 -5.93 -11.13 0.56
C PHE A 77 -4.71 -12.03 0.70
N MET A 78 -4.94 -13.28 1.06
CA MET A 78 -3.91 -14.29 1.16
C MET A 78 -4.02 -15.23 -0.04
N ALA A 79 -3.19 -14.98 -1.05
CA ALA A 79 -3.04 -15.86 -2.19
C ALA A 79 -2.24 -17.08 -1.75
N GLN A 80 -2.88 -18.26 -1.75
CA GLN A 80 -2.23 -19.50 -1.36
C GLN A 80 -1.68 -20.25 -2.58
N GLU A 81 -2.25 -19.98 -3.75
CA GLU A 81 -1.80 -20.48 -5.04
C GLU A 81 -1.73 -19.34 -6.06
N GLU A 82 -0.98 -19.54 -7.14
CA GLU A 82 -0.85 -18.58 -8.24
C GLU A 82 -2.22 -18.20 -8.83
N ASP A 83 -3.12 -19.18 -8.97
CA ASP A 83 -4.46 -18.98 -9.52
C ASP A 83 -5.30 -17.95 -8.72
N ASP A 84 -5.13 -17.91 -7.39
CA ASP A 84 -5.81 -16.90 -6.54
C ASP A 84 -5.40 -15.48 -6.94
N LEU A 85 -4.10 -15.33 -7.22
CA LEU A 85 -3.50 -14.06 -7.56
C LEU A 85 -3.85 -13.65 -8.99
N VAL A 86 -3.89 -14.59 -9.93
CA VAL A 86 -4.35 -14.37 -11.30
C VAL A 86 -5.80 -13.88 -11.32
N ASP A 87 -6.68 -14.55 -10.58
CA ASP A 87 -8.09 -14.17 -10.50
C ASP A 87 -8.25 -12.76 -9.92
N LEU A 88 -7.50 -12.45 -8.85
CA LEU A 88 -7.53 -11.12 -8.23
C LEU A 88 -7.00 -10.05 -9.20
N TYR A 89 -5.94 -10.35 -9.95
CA TYR A 89 -5.34 -9.45 -10.93
C TYR A 89 -6.30 -9.10 -12.07
N VAL A 90 -7.09 -10.07 -12.54
CA VAL A 90 -8.14 -9.84 -13.54
C VAL A 90 -9.20 -8.89 -13.00
N MET A 91 -9.51 -8.97 -11.71
CA MET A 91 -10.54 -8.17 -11.03
C MET A 91 -10.01 -6.89 -10.34
N ARG A 92 -8.75 -6.50 -10.60
CA ARG A 92 -8.03 -5.44 -9.87
C ARG A 92 -8.71 -4.06 -9.87
N GLU A 93 -9.54 -3.76 -10.87
CA GLU A 93 -10.29 -2.50 -10.95
C GLU A 93 -11.28 -2.34 -9.79
N GLY A 94 -11.77 -3.46 -9.23
CA GLY A 94 -12.66 -3.45 -8.05
C GLY A 94 -11.94 -3.17 -6.73
N LEU A 95 -10.62 -3.03 -6.74
CA LEU A 95 -9.79 -2.82 -5.53
C LEU A 95 -9.35 -1.36 -5.35
N THR A 96 -9.63 -0.49 -6.31
CA THR A 96 -9.18 0.90 -6.29
C THR A 96 -9.68 1.65 -5.06
N GLY A 97 -8.76 2.31 -4.35
CA GLY A 97 -9.08 3.12 -3.16
C GLY A 97 -9.31 2.33 -1.87
N ILE A 98 -9.11 1.01 -1.89
CA ILE A 98 -9.25 0.15 -0.71
C ILE A 98 -7.86 -0.18 -0.16
N PRO A 99 -7.58 0.06 1.13
CA PRO A 99 -6.35 -0.39 1.75
C PRO A 99 -6.25 -1.92 1.72
N LEU A 100 -5.26 -2.44 1.01
CA LEU A 100 -5.08 -3.88 0.75
C LEU A 100 -3.78 -4.39 1.38
N ILE A 101 -3.88 -5.42 2.21
CA ILE A 101 -2.74 -6.24 2.63
C ILE A 101 -2.74 -7.48 1.74
N LEU A 102 -1.70 -7.66 0.94
CA LEU A 102 -1.56 -8.78 0.02
C LEU A 102 -0.48 -9.75 0.51
N VAL A 103 -0.82 -11.02 0.65
CA VAL A 103 0.15 -12.09 0.94
C VAL A 103 0.28 -12.96 -0.30
N LEU A 104 1.49 -13.03 -0.85
CA LEU A 104 1.82 -13.79 -2.05
C LEU A 104 2.25 -15.23 -1.69
N PRO A 105 1.95 -16.23 -2.55
CA PRO A 105 2.27 -17.62 -2.26
C PRO A 105 3.78 -17.90 -2.23
N ASP A 106 4.55 -17.19 -3.06
CA ASP A 106 5.98 -17.42 -3.27
C ASP A 106 6.70 -16.16 -3.77
N HIS A 107 8.02 -16.28 -3.93
CA HIS A 107 8.88 -15.24 -4.49
C HIS A 107 9.13 -15.42 -5.99
N GLU A 108 8.24 -16.10 -6.72
CA GLU A 108 8.41 -16.24 -8.16
C GLU A 108 8.19 -14.92 -8.87
N ARG A 109 8.91 -14.72 -9.97
CA ARG A 109 8.93 -13.44 -10.69
C ARG A 109 7.54 -13.03 -11.16
N LEU A 110 6.75 -13.98 -11.64
CA LEU A 110 5.40 -13.71 -12.15
C LEU A 110 4.46 -13.34 -11.00
N THR A 111 4.50 -14.07 -9.88
CA THR A 111 3.78 -13.78 -8.65
C THR A 111 4.06 -12.36 -8.14
N ILE A 112 5.34 -12.00 -8.06
CA ILE A 112 5.77 -10.67 -7.62
C ILE A 112 5.25 -9.58 -8.59
N ALA A 113 5.37 -9.80 -9.90
CA ALA A 113 4.89 -8.84 -10.91
C ALA A 113 3.37 -8.64 -10.84
N MET A 114 2.60 -9.72 -10.65
CA MET A 114 1.15 -9.62 -10.46
C MET A 114 0.81 -8.91 -9.16
N GLY A 115 1.51 -9.22 -8.07
CA GLY A 115 1.35 -8.54 -6.78
C GLY A 115 1.53 -7.02 -6.86
N TYR A 116 2.51 -6.54 -7.63
CA TYR A 116 2.72 -5.10 -7.84
C TYR A 116 1.78 -4.45 -8.85
N GLY A 117 1.18 -5.21 -9.76
CA GLY A 117 0.12 -4.68 -10.60
C GLY A 117 -1.25 -4.65 -9.92
N LEU A 118 -1.33 -5.17 -8.69
CA LEU A 118 -2.41 -4.88 -7.75
C LEU A 118 -2.06 -3.61 -6.93
N PRO A 119 -3.01 -3.04 -6.18
CA PRO A 119 -2.77 -1.87 -5.34
C PRO A 119 -2.54 -2.20 -3.84
N PRO A 120 -1.54 -3.02 -3.44
CA PRO A 120 -1.34 -3.34 -2.02
C PRO A 120 -0.79 -2.14 -1.25
N THR A 121 -1.37 -1.87 -0.08
CA THR A 121 -0.77 -1.00 0.94
C THR A 121 0.39 -1.69 1.65
N PHE A 122 0.27 -2.98 1.87
CA PHE A 122 1.33 -3.84 2.41
C PHE A 122 1.39 -5.14 1.62
N MET A 123 2.59 -5.66 1.39
CA MET A 123 2.80 -6.92 0.68
C MET A 123 3.76 -7.82 1.45
N TYR A 124 3.41 -9.09 1.59
CA TYR A 124 4.16 -10.12 2.32
C TYR A 124 4.19 -11.43 1.51
N PHE A 125 4.99 -12.38 1.95
CA PHE A 125 5.04 -13.73 1.37
C PHE A 125 4.59 -14.78 2.38
N MET A 126 3.98 -15.88 1.92
CA MET A 126 3.54 -16.99 2.78
C MET A 126 4.68 -17.67 3.55
N GLY A 127 5.92 -17.53 3.07
CA GLY A 127 7.12 -18.01 3.76
C GLY A 127 7.62 -17.10 4.89
N ASP A 128 7.04 -15.90 5.03
CA ASP A 128 7.44 -14.93 6.06
C ASP A 128 6.73 -15.15 7.39
N ASP A 129 7.13 -14.38 8.42
CA ASP A 129 6.38 -14.28 9.66
C ASP A 129 5.05 -13.56 9.44
N LEU A 130 3.97 -14.35 9.35
CA LEU A 130 2.61 -13.84 9.14
C LEU A 130 2.08 -12.98 10.31
N ALA A 131 2.76 -12.92 11.46
CA ALA A 131 2.44 -11.95 12.50
C ALA A 131 2.52 -10.50 11.99
N LYS A 132 3.38 -10.24 11.00
CA LYS A 132 3.51 -8.95 10.32
C LYS A 132 2.21 -8.49 9.65
N VAL A 133 1.36 -9.41 9.18
CA VAL A 133 0.03 -9.08 8.65
C VAL A 133 -0.84 -8.42 9.72
N GLY A 134 -0.76 -8.92 10.97
CA GLY A 134 -1.45 -8.33 12.11
C GLY A 134 -0.94 -6.93 12.45
N ASP A 135 0.36 -6.69 12.34
CA ASP A 135 0.96 -5.37 12.56
C ASP A 135 0.56 -4.36 11.47
N ALA A 136 0.60 -4.76 10.20
CA ALA A 136 0.09 -3.96 9.10
C ALA A 136 -1.39 -3.59 9.29
N LEU A 137 -2.21 -4.55 9.69
CA LEU A 137 -3.63 -4.29 9.95
C LEU A 137 -3.83 -3.31 11.11
N ARG A 138 -3.07 -3.45 12.21
CA ARG A 138 -3.09 -2.48 13.31
C ARG A 138 -2.73 -1.07 12.84
N GLU A 139 -1.74 -0.96 11.97
CA GLU A 139 -1.31 0.32 11.41
C GLU A 139 -2.40 0.94 10.52
N LEU A 140 -3.04 0.17 9.65
CA LEU A 140 -4.17 0.64 8.84
C LEU A 140 -5.33 1.15 9.69
N LEU A 141 -5.70 0.40 10.73
CA LEU A 141 -6.78 0.78 11.65
C LEU A 141 -6.47 2.11 12.36
N LYS A 142 -5.24 2.28 12.87
CA LYS A 142 -4.80 3.54 13.51
C LYS A 142 -4.81 4.74 12.55
N ARG A 143 -4.41 4.54 11.29
CA ARG A 143 -4.44 5.62 10.26
C ARG A 143 -5.85 6.11 10.01
N SER A 144 -6.83 5.21 10.04
CA SER A 144 -8.24 5.59 9.87
C SER A 144 -8.78 6.47 11.01
N ASP A 145 -8.26 6.30 12.23
CA ASP A 145 -8.63 7.15 13.37
C ASP A 145 -8.02 8.56 13.24
N THR A 146 -6.74 8.64 12.87
CA THR A 146 -5.98 9.91 12.78
C THR A 146 -6.36 10.78 11.57
N GLY A 147 -6.97 10.20 10.54
CA GLY A 147 -7.51 10.95 9.39
C GLY A 147 -8.76 11.79 9.70
N LYS A 148 -9.37 11.63 10.89
CA LYS A 148 -10.61 12.31 11.28
C LYS A 148 -10.42 13.69 11.94
N ASP A 149 -9.23 14.00 12.43
CA ASP A 149 -8.93 15.24 13.19
C ASP A 149 -8.36 16.40 12.35
N ARG A 150 -8.23 16.25 11.02
CA ARG A 150 -7.83 17.39 10.18
C ARG A 150 -9.06 18.26 9.85
N GLN A 151 -9.28 19.29 10.68
CA GLN A 151 -10.09 20.44 10.29
C GLN A 151 -9.50 21.07 9.01
N PRO A 152 -10.29 21.31 7.95
CA PRO A 152 -9.84 22.08 6.81
C PRO A 152 -9.84 23.56 7.21
N GLY A 153 -8.69 24.09 7.62
CA GLY A 153 -8.61 25.49 8.03
C GLY A 153 -7.22 25.88 8.53
N ASP A 154 -6.27 25.99 7.60
CA ASP A 154 -5.30 27.09 7.53
C ASP A 154 -4.31 26.78 6.40
N VAL A 155 -4.75 27.03 5.15
CA VAL A 155 -3.81 27.36 4.09
C VAL A 155 -3.99 28.85 3.86
N SER A 156 -3.10 29.62 4.47
CA SER A 156 -3.00 31.06 4.26
C SER A 156 -2.84 31.36 2.77
N ASP A 157 -3.76 32.18 2.26
CA ASP A 157 -3.69 32.87 0.99
C ASP A 157 -2.28 33.40 0.75
N HIS A 158 -1.58 32.88 -0.25
CA HIS A 158 -0.62 33.61 -1.09
C HIS A 158 -0.08 32.65 -2.16
N ASP A 159 -0.84 32.46 -3.24
CA ASP A 159 -0.42 32.94 -4.56
C ASP A 159 -1.37 32.44 -5.64
N LYS A 160 -1.97 33.41 -6.33
CA LYS A 160 -2.94 33.22 -7.39
C LYS A 160 -2.21 33.33 -8.72
N LEU A 161 -2.13 32.26 -9.50
CA LEU A 161 -1.82 32.31 -10.93
C LEU A 161 -2.67 31.26 -11.69
N PRO A 162 -2.95 31.51 -12.98
CA PRO A 162 -4.31 31.57 -13.47
C PRO A 162 -4.79 30.27 -14.13
N SER A 163 -6.11 30.11 -14.06
CA SER A 163 -6.94 29.25 -14.89
C SER A 163 -6.63 29.40 -16.38
N GLY A 164 -6.36 28.29 -17.06
CA GLY A 164 -6.44 28.22 -18.51
C GLY A 164 -5.84 26.95 -19.12
N GLN A 165 -6.73 26.12 -19.68
CA GLN A 165 -6.53 25.11 -20.72
C GLN A 165 -6.34 23.65 -20.27
N GLU A 166 -7.48 22.94 -20.27
CA GLU A 166 -7.60 21.50 -20.51
C GLU A 166 -6.95 21.13 -21.85
N LYS A 167 -6.13 20.08 -21.88
CA LYS A 167 -5.92 19.25 -23.07
C LYS A 167 -5.36 17.87 -22.72
N GLU A 168 -6.23 16.87 -22.90
CA GLU A 168 -5.99 15.48 -23.30
C GLU A 168 -4.71 14.78 -22.80
N LEU A 169 -4.86 13.92 -21.79
CA LEU A 169 -3.91 12.84 -21.50
C LEU A 169 -4.43 11.54 -22.15
N SER A 170 -4.04 11.36 -23.41
CA SER A 170 -4.08 10.07 -24.10
C SER A 170 -2.68 9.75 -24.59
N GLY A 171 -2.14 8.62 -24.14
CA GLY A 171 -0.99 7.97 -24.77
C GLY A 171 0.28 7.97 -23.93
N ASN A 172 0.47 6.88 -23.18
CA ASN A 172 1.78 6.36 -22.84
C ASN A 172 2.63 6.24 -24.12
N HIS A 173 3.69 7.03 -24.23
CA HIS A 173 5.00 6.70 -24.85
C HIS A 173 6.00 7.79 -24.42
N PRO A 174 7.20 7.47 -23.91
CA PRO A 174 8.24 8.47 -23.75
C PRO A 174 8.70 8.97 -25.14
N PRO A 175 8.92 10.28 -25.33
CA PRO A 175 9.42 10.80 -26.58
C PRO A 175 10.84 10.26 -26.83
N THR A 176 11.07 9.78 -28.05
CA THR A 176 12.38 9.36 -28.53
C THR A 176 13.32 10.58 -28.54
N ALA A 177 14.10 10.75 -27.48
CA ALA A 177 15.14 11.76 -27.38
C ALA A 177 16.52 11.12 -27.51
N THR A 178 17.30 11.64 -28.47
CA THR A 178 18.72 11.36 -28.71
C THR A 178 19.55 11.38 -27.42
N GLU A 179 20.54 10.49 -27.33
CA GLU A 179 21.36 10.12 -26.17
C GLU A 179 22.09 11.29 -25.44
N ASN A 180 22.12 12.48 -26.03
CA ASN A 180 22.66 13.71 -25.43
C ASN A 180 21.62 14.42 -24.53
N GLY A 181 21.50 13.96 -23.29
CA GLY A 181 20.63 14.63 -22.30
C GLY A 181 20.56 13.97 -20.92
N LYS A 182 20.96 12.70 -20.80
CA LYS A 182 20.88 11.96 -19.54
C LYS A 182 21.84 12.50 -18.48
N LYS A 183 21.38 12.58 -17.23
CA LYS A 183 22.18 12.90 -16.05
C LYS A 183 22.37 11.67 -15.18
N HIS A 184 23.58 11.52 -14.63
CA HIS A 184 23.88 10.50 -13.64
C HIS A 184 23.38 10.93 -12.27
N ILE A 185 22.39 10.19 -11.76
CA ILE A 185 21.81 10.42 -10.44
C ILE A 185 22.21 9.27 -9.54
N THR A 186 22.73 9.60 -8.36
CA THR A 186 23.17 8.60 -7.36
C THR A 186 22.16 8.53 -6.24
N PHE A 187 21.60 7.34 -6.04
CA PHE A 187 20.71 7.01 -4.95
C PHE A 187 21.50 6.37 -3.83
N ARG A 188 21.17 6.69 -2.59
CA ARG A 188 21.88 6.19 -1.40
C ARG A 188 20.88 5.86 -0.32
N PHE A 189 21.16 4.80 0.43
CA PHE A 189 20.37 4.43 1.60
C PHE A 189 21.29 3.84 2.66
N HIS A 190 21.16 4.26 3.92
CA HIS A 190 21.98 3.73 5.01
C HIS A 190 21.24 2.62 5.74
N ARG A 191 21.69 1.38 5.58
CA ARG A 191 21.13 0.22 6.29
C ARG A 191 22.19 -0.87 6.48
N PRO A 192 22.95 -0.82 7.59
CA PRO A 192 24.10 -1.72 7.80
C PRO A 192 23.69 -3.17 8.01
N ASP A 193 22.48 -3.40 8.51
CA ASP A 193 21.84 -4.68 8.80
C ASP A 193 21.19 -5.35 7.59
N ALA A 194 21.03 -4.65 6.46
CA ALA A 194 20.37 -5.19 5.29
C ALA A 194 21.23 -6.24 4.55
N GLU A 195 20.58 -7.21 3.91
CA GLU A 195 21.24 -8.20 3.05
C GLU A 195 21.16 -7.83 1.56
N LYS A 196 20.03 -7.25 1.14
CA LYS A 196 19.74 -6.83 -0.23
C LYS A 196 18.98 -5.51 -0.23
N VAL A 197 19.41 -4.59 -1.08
CA VAL A 197 18.71 -3.32 -1.31
C VAL A 197 18.52 -3.12 -2.80
N PHE A 198 17.29 -2.80 -3.23
CA PHE A 198 16.94 -2.51 -4.62
C PHE A 198 16.37 -1.10 -4.75
N LEU A 199 16.63 -0.47 -5.88
CA LEU A 199 16.04 0.81 -6.28
C LEU A 199 14.88 0.54 -7.24
N VAL A 200 13.73 1.13 -6.96
CA VAL A 200 12.51 0.88 -7.71
C VAL A 200 11.79 2.18 -7.98
N GLY A 201 11.29 2.40 -9.20
CA GLY A 201 10.60 3.63 -9.57
C GLY A 201 10.19 3.65 -11.04
N ASP A 202 9.77 4.82 -11.50
CA ASP A 202 9.25 5.02 -12.88
C ASP A 202 10.26 4.63 -13.97
N PHE A 203 11.55 4.73 -13.69
CA PHE A 203 12.63 4.44 -14.65
C PHE A 203 12.93 2.94 -14.83
N ASN A 204 12.33 2.07 -14.03
CA ASN A 204 12.41 0.62 -14.18
C ASN A 204 11.05 -0.05 -14.01
N ASP A 205 9.97 0.67 -14.36
CA ASP A 205 8.59 0.17 -14.33
C ASP A 205 8.22 -0.47 -12.98
N TRP A 206 8.78 0.07 -11.90
CA TRP A 206 8.61 -0.44 -10.54
C TRP A 206 9.05 -1.91 -10.33
N ASP A 207 10.00 -2.42 -11.12
CA ASP A 207 10.58 -3.78 -10.97
C ASP A 207 11.60 -3.85 -9.82
N ALA A 208 11.19 -4.48 -8.72
CA ALA A 208 12.00 -4.69 -7.51
C ALA A 208 13.23 -5.60 -7.70
N GLY A 209 13.34 -6.36 -8.79
CA GLY A 209 14.51 -7.18 -9.10
C GLY A 209 15.48 -6.53 -10.08
N ALA A 210 15.06 -5.48 -10.80
CA ALA A 210 15.82 -4.94 -11.92
C ALA A 210 17.08 -4.16 -11.51
N ARG A 211 17.15 -3.61 -10.29
CA ARG A 211 18.25 -2.72 -9.90
C ARG A 211 18.69 -2.85 -8.44
N ALA A 212 19.61 -3.76 -8.18
CA ALA A 212 20.29 -3.86 -6.89
C ALA A 212 21.25 -2.67 -6.64
N LEU A 213 21.34 -2.24 -5.38
CA LEU A 213 22.38 -1.31 -4.90
C LEU A 213 23.61 -2.08 -4.46
N LYS A 214 24.77 -1.42 -4.55
CA LYS A 214 26.03 -1.94 -4.02
C LYS A 214 26.19 -1.53 -2.55
N ARG A 215 26.47 -2.49 -1.68
CA ARG A 215 26.84 -2.26 -0.26
C ARG A 215 28.27 -1.73 -0.14
N TYR A 216 28.47 -0.77 0.74
CA TYR A 216 29.76 -0.23 1.14
C TYR A 216 30.07 -0.57 2.61
N GLU A 217 31.34 -0.52 3.00
CA GLU A 217 31.83 -0.92 4.32
C GLU A 217 31.21 -0.12 5.48
N ASP A 218 30.79 1.12 5.21
CA ASP A 218 30.14 2.02 6.17
C ASP A 218 28.65 1.70 6.40
N GLY A 219 28.12 0.61 5.80
CA GLY A 219 26.70 0.26 5.86
C GLY A 219 25.82 1.06 4.89
N THR A 220 26.42 1.89 4.02
CA THR A 220 25.69 2.62 2.99
C THR A 220 25.53 1.77 1.74
N TRP A 221 24.35 1.81 1.14
CA TRP A 221 24.02 1.23 -0.15
C TRP A 221 23.97 2.33 -1.19
N LYS A 222 24.54 2.11 -2.39
CA LYS A 222 24.51 3.10 -3.47
C LYS A 222 24.28 2.47 -4.83
N THR A 223 23.56 3.17 -5.70
CA THR A 223 23.52 2.91 -7.14
C THR A 223 23.47 4.22 -7.91
N THR A 224 23.95 4.21 -9.15
CA THR A 224 23.93 5.38 -10.03
C THR A 224 23.25 4.99 -11.33
N ILE A 225 22.21 5.73 -11.71
CA ILE A 225 21.47 5.52 -12.95
C ILE A 225 21.47 6.79 -13.80
N SER A 226 21.31 6.62 -15.10
CA SER A 226 21.24 7.72 -16.07
C SER A 226 19.77 8.03 -16.39
N LEU A 227 19.28 9.18 -15.93
CA LEU A 227 17.91 9.64 -16.13
C LEU A 227 17.86 10.84 -17.06
N MET A 228 16.81 10.93 -17.87
CA MET A 228 16.52 12.16 -18.61
C MET A 228 16.05 13.25 -17.63
N PRO A 229 16.09 14.52 -18.02
CA PRO A 229 15.43 15.57 -17.27
C PRO A 229 13.93 15.28 -17.11
N GLY A 230 13.42 15.46 -15.90
CA GLY A 230 12.07 15.04 -15.53
C GLY A 230 11.88 14.92 -14.02
N VAL A 231 10.68 14.49 -13.64
CA VAL A 231 10.30 14.17 -12.26
C VAL A 231 10.01 12.67 -12.22
N TYR A 232 10.63 11.95 -11.31
CA TYR A 232 10.45 10.52 -11.17
C TYR A 232 10.11 10.17 -9.72
N GLU A 233 9.18 9.26 -9.56
CA GLU A 233 8.85 8.63 -8.29
C GLU A 233 9.71 7.37 -8.08
N TYR A 234 10.10 7.12 -6.84
CA TYR A 234 10.89 5.95 -6.47
C TYR A 234 10.73 5.53 -5.00
N LYS A 235 11.16 4.31 -4.69
CA LYS A 235 11.33 3.72 -3.36
C LYS A 235 12.54 2.77 -3.34
N PHE A 236 12.91 2.36 -2.13
CA PHE A 236 13.83 1.25 -1.90
C PHE A 236 13.07 0.00 -1.46
N VAL A 237 13.57 -1.17 -1.87
CA VAL A 237 13.15 -2.46 -1.33
C VAL A 237 14.33 -3.04 -0.57
N ILE A 238 14.19 -3.21 0.74
CA ILE A 238 15.24 -3.62 1.67
C ILE A 238 14.81 -4.96 2.25
N ASP A 239 15.50 -6.04 1.85
CA ASP A 239 15.17 -7.41 2.28
C ASP A 239 13.69 -7.79 2.05
N GLY A 240 13.07 -7.23 1.01
CA GLY A 240 11.65 -7.42 0.67
C GLY A 240 10.73 -6.31 1.17
N ASP A 241 11.17 -5.48 2.13
CA ASP A 241 10.38 -4.41 2.71
C ASP A 241 10.52 -3.09 1.93
N TRP A 242 9.39 -2.49 1.56
CA TRP A 242 9.36 -1.21 0.85
C TRP A 242 9.55 -0.03 1.78
N GLN A 243 10.54 0.81 1.50
CA GLN A 243 10.82 2.02 2.25
C GLN A 243 10.98 3.21 1.31
N HIS A 244 10.35 4.33 1.68
CA HIS A 244 10.66 5.61 1.05
C HIS A 244 12.07 6.04 1.47
N ASP A 245 12.69 6.91 0.69
CA ASP A 245 13.98 7.50 1.05
C ASP A 245 13.79 8.51 2.21
N PRO A 246 14.31 8.24 3.42
CA PRO A 246 14.20 9.17 4.55
C PRO A 246 15.05 10.43 4.36
N GLN A 247 15.99 10.44 3.41
CA GLN A 247 16.81 11.61 3.08
C GLN A 247 16.16 12.48 1.99
N CYS A 248 15.08 12.02 1.37
CA CYS A 248 14.39 12.75 0.34
C CYS A 248 13.43 13.79 0.95
N THR A 249 13.61 15.05 0.54
CA THR A 249 12.80 16.18 1.04
C THR A 249 11.46 16.33 0.33
N GLU A 250 11.28 15.67 -0.82
CA GLU A 250 10.06 15.71 -1.60
C GLU A 250 9.45 14.31 -1.67
N SER A 251 8.17 14.22 -1.33
CA SER A 251 7.41 12.99 -1.44
C SER A 251 6.01 13.27 -1.94
N VAL A 252 5.40 12.26 -2.55
CA VAL A 252 4.01 12.30 -2.98
C VAL A 252 3.27 11.14 -2.34
N THR A 253 2.08 11.43 -1.84
CA THR A 253 1.11 10.39 -1.48
C THR A 253 0.72 9.67 -2.76
N ASN A 254 1.08 8.40 -2.84
CA ASN A 254 0.62 7.58 -3.95
C ASN A 254 -0.85 7.22 -3.77
N GLU A 255 -1.46 6.70 -4.83
CA GLU A 255 -2.87 6.29 -4.86
C GLU A 255 -3.21 5.19 -3.82
N PHE A 256 -2.19 4.64 -3.16
CA PHE A 256 -2.25 3.53 -2.23
C PHE A 256 -2.02 3.96 -0.76
N GLY A 257 -2.05 5.27 -0.47
CA GLY A 257 -1.97 5.81 0.89
C GLY A 257 -0.59 5.69 1.55
N SER A 258 0.46 5.43 0.76
CA SER A 258 1.86 5.44 1.19
C SER A 258 2.61 6.57 0.47
N TRP A 259 3.87 6.80 0.81
CA TRP A 259 4.68 7.86 0.19
C TRP A 259 5.70 7.30 -0.77
N ASN A 260 5.73 7.81 -1.99
CA ASN A 260 6.85 7.67 -2.90
C ASN A 260 7.80 8.86 -2.75
N SER A 261 9.09 8.62 -2.86
CA SER A 261 10.10 9.68 -2.89
C SER A 261 10.19 10.28 -4.29
N ILE A 262 10.42 11.58 -4.41
CA ILE A 262 10.55 12.26 -5.69
C ILE A 262 12.00 12.61 -5.98
N VAL A 263 12.46 12.33 -7.19
CA VAL A 263 13.72 12.85 -7.70
C VAL A 263 13.47 13.74 -8.91
N ARG A 264 14.00 14.97 -8.85
CA ARG A 264 13.95 15.93 -9.95
C ARG A 264 15.29 15.95 -10.67
N VAL A 265 15.24 15.71 -11.97
CA VAL A 265 16.39 15.80 -12.85
C VAL A 265 16.23 17.06 -13.68
N GLU A 266 16.97 18.10 -13.34
CA GLU A 266 16.86 19.38 -14.06
C GLU A 266 17.45 19.29 -15.46
N GLU A 267 17.00 20.12 -16.40
CA GLU A 267 17.73 20.38 -17.64
C GLU A 267 18.94 21.27 -17.38
N LYS A 268 20.07 21.05 -18.07
CA LYS A 268 21.11 22.08 -18.10
C LYS A 268 20.59 23.24 -18.94
N LYS A 269 20.25 24.37 -18.32
CA LYS A 269 20.11 25.64 -19.05
C LYS A 269 21.45 25.93 -19.73
N GLY A 270 21.49 25.85 -21.05
CA GLY A 270 22.65 26.26 -21.81
C GLY A 270 22.97 27.72 -21.49
N LYS A 271 24.20 27.99 -21.02
CA LYS A 271 24.72 29.36 -20.96
C LYS A 271 24.67 29.91 -22.38
N HIS A 272 23.71 30.78 -22.68
CA HIS A 272 23.84 31.67 -23.83
C HIS A 272 24.98 32.62 -23.46
N SER A 273 26.09 32.45 -24.18
CA SER A 273 27.27 33.29 -24.07
C SER A 273 27.10 34.60 -24.84
#